data_AF-A0A1M6N4Y6-F1
#
_entry.id   AF-A0A1M6N4Y6-F1
#
_cell.length_a   1.000
_cell.length_b   1.000
_cell.length_c   1.000
_cell.angle_alpha   90.00
_cell.angle_beta   90.00
_cell.angle_gamma   90.00
#
_symmetry.space_group_name_H-M   'P 1'
#
loop_
_entity.id
_entity.type
_entity.pdbx_description
1 polymer ?
#
loop_
_entity_poly.entity_id
_entity_poly.type
_entity_poly.pdbx_seq_one_letter_code
_entity_poly.pdbx_strand_id
1 'polypeptide(L)'
;MNVELEGRAKQWEWGVGMNKERETIHFVINKRKSIGIIMLVFFSVLVLSGSMLYLFSLSRFQQAKPIQFILNLHSRHEIFTYLKNVQEIENQFYDIVHQQKQLSASEDFNGHQLVSLYEKAIPALEQLMIDLAKTETNPTIMENYHLFSEEIKSMRDAMVENKFGIEKNDPISRERAGKYIDRYALVSRLRRENLKTLFDRYNISYIDMGDKIKYKVK
;
A
#
# COMPACT_ATOMS: atom_id res chain seq x y z
N MET A 1 20.72 -107.63 6.69
CA MET A 1 19.88 -106.69 7.46
C MET A 1 20.69 -105.40 7.66
N ASN A 2 20.54 -104.38 6.79
CA ASN A 2 21.04 -103.02 7.06
C ASN A 2 20.67 -101.96 5.99
N VAL A 3 20.24 -102.37 4.79
CA VAL A 3 19.95 -101.41 3.70
C VAL A 3 18.62 -100.66 3.89
N GLU A 4 17.64 -101.27 4.57
CA GLU A 4 16.32 -100.65 4.81
C GLU A 4 16.34 -99.54 5.88
N LEU A 5 17.27 -99.60 6.84
CA LEU A 5 17.38 -98.61 7.92
C LEU A 5 18.09 -97.33 7.44
N GLU A 6 19.08 -97.44 6.56
CA GLU A 6 19.75 -96.28 5.95
C GLU A 6 18.84 -95.50 4.99
N GLY A 7 17.96 -96.20 4.25
CA GLY A 7 16.99 -95.55 3.36
C GLY A 7 15.98 -94.69 4.12
N ARG A 8 15.46 -95.19 5.26
CA ARG A 8 14.50 -94.45 6.09
C ARG A 8 15.13 -93.27 6.85
N ALA A 9 16.40 -93.38 7.26
CA ALA A 9 17.14 -92.28 7.89
C ALA A 9 17.40 -91.12 6.91
N LYS A 10 17.84 -91.43 5.68
CA LYS A 10 18.01 -90.40 4.62
C LYS A 10 16.67 -89.76 4.23
N GLN A 11 15.58 -90.52 4.17
CA GLN A 11 14.26 -89.97 3.82
C GLN A 11 13.71 -89.04 4.91
N TRP A 12 14.03 -89.28 6.19
CA TRP A 12 13.73 -88.38 7.30
C TRP A 12 14.59 -87.11 7.31
N GLU A 13 15.90 -87.21 7.05
CA GLU A 13 16.78 -86.03 6.96
C GLU A 13 16.39 -85.09 5.80
N TRP A 14 16.00 -85.64 4.65
CA TRP A 14 15.54 -84.85 3.51
C TRP A 14 14.19 -84.17 3.78
N GLY A 15 13.26 -84.84 4.46
CA GLY A 15 11.97 -84.25 4.85
C GLY A 15 12.10 -83.12 5.88
N VAL A 16 12.99 -83.26 6.86
CA VAL A 16 13.25 -82.25 7.89
C VAL A 16 14.05 -81.06 7.34
N GLY A 17 15.01 -81.30 6.45
CA GLY A 17 15.77 -80.26 5.76
C GLY A 17 14.89 -79.37 4.87
N MET A 18 14.00 -79.98 4.07
CA MET A 18 13.07 -79.24 3.20
C MET A 18 12.03 -78.41 3.99
N ASN A 19 11.61 -78.87 5.18
CA ASN A 19 10.71 -78.11 6.03
C ASN A 19 11.39 -76.86 6.62
N LYS A 20 12.65 -76.99 7.08
CA LYS A 20 13.42 -75.83 7.58
C LYS A 20 13.70 -74.79 6.50
N GLU A 21 14.01 -75.21 5.27
CA GLU A 21 14.19 -74.27 4.15
C GLU A 21 12.89 -73.53 3.79
N ARG A 22 11.75 -74.23 3.76
CA ARG A 22 10.43 -73.60 3.52
C ARG A 22 10.07 -72.58 4.60
N GLU A 23 10.28 -72.90 5.88
CA GLU A 23 10.04 -71.97 6.99
C GLU A 23 10.93 -70.73 6.89
N THR A 24 12.20 -70.90 6.51
CA THR A 24 13.16 -69.79 6.38
C THR A 24 12.76 -68.87 5.21
N ILE A 25 12.37 -69.43 4.07
CA ILE A 25 11.87 -68.66 2.92
C ILE A 25 10.57 -67.93 3.28
N HIS A 26 9.64 -68.59 3.96
CA HIS A 26 8.39 -67.97 4.39
C HIS A 26 8.63 -66.81 5.36
N PHE A 27 9.57 -66.96 6.30
CA PHE A 27 9.95 -65.91 7.25
C PHE A 27 10.60 -64.71 6.56
N VAL A 28 11.51 -64.93 5.60
CA VAL A 28 12.16 -63.85 4.83
C VAL A 28 11.15 -63.10 3.96
N ILE A 29 10.21 -63.80 3.33
CA ILE A 29 9.13 -63.19 2.53
C ILE A 29 8.20 -62.36 3.43
N ASN A 30 7.80 -62.89 4.59
CA ASN A 30 6.94 -62.16 5.52
C ASN A 30 7.63 -60.91 6.10
N LYS A 31 8.92 -61.00 6.41
CA LYS A 31 9.73 -59.87 6.89
C LYS A 31 9.87 -58.78 5.81
N ARG A 32 10.08 -59.15 4.54
CA ARG A 32 10.10 -58.20 3.41
C ARG A 32 8.74 -57.54 3.18
N LYS A 33 7.64 -58.28 3.27
CA LYS A 33 6.27 -57.72 3.17
C LYS A 33 5.98 -56.75 4.31
N SER A 34 6.36 -57.09 5.55
CA SER A 34 6.18 -56.23 6.72
C SER A 34 6.96 -54.91 6.59
N ILE A 35 8.22 -54.95 6.16
CA ILE A 35 9.03 -53.74 5.94
C ILE A 35 8.43 -52.87 4.82
N GLY A 36 7.94 -53.48 3.74
CA GLY A 36 7.27 -52.77 2.65
C GLY A 36 6.00 -52.04 3.11
N ILE A 37 5.19 -52.67 3.97
CA ILE A 37 3.99 -52.04 4.55
C ILE A 37 4.36 -50.88 5.46
N ILE A 38 5.38 -51.04 6.32
CA ILE A 38 5.85 -49.98 7.23
C ILE A 38 6.35 -48.76 6.44
N MET A 39 7.15 -48.98 5.38
CA MET A 39 7.62 -47.93 4.48
C MET A 39 6.47 -47.19 3.80
N LEU A 40 5.43 -47.91 3.35
CA LEU A 40 4.27 -47.32 2.67
C LEU A 40 3.42 -46.47 3.62
N VAL A 41 3.24 -46.93 4.87
CA VAL A 41 2.57 -46.15 5.92
C VAL A 41 3.37 -44.89 6.25
N PHE A 42 4.70 -45.00 6.37
CA PHE A 42 5.54 -43.82 6.62
C PHE A 42 5.47 -42.80 5.48
N PHE A 43 5.55 -43.26 4.23
CA PHE A 43 5.46 -42.39 3.06
C PHE A 43 4.10 -41.68 2.95
N SER A 44 3.01 -42.40 3.24
CA SER A 44 1.66 -41.82 3.20
C SER A 44 1.45 -40.78 4.31
N VAL A 45 2.00 -40.98 5.51
CA VAL A 45 2.00 -39.97 6.59
C VAL A 45 2.83 -38.74 6.19
N LEU A 46 3.97 -38.93 5.53
CA LEU A 46 4.86 -37.85 5.11
C LEU A 46 4.24 -37.00 3.99
N VAL A 47 3.57 -37.63 3.03
CA VAL A 47 2.80 -36.94 1.98
C VAL A 47 1.61 -36.19 2.56
N LEU A 48 0.86 -36.80 3.49
CA LEU A 48 -0.28 -36.15 4.15
C LEU A 48 0.16 -34.93 4.98
N SER A 49 1.21 -35.06 5.78
CA SER A 49 1.75 -33.94 6.57
C SER A 49 2.33 -32.82 5.69
N GLY A 50 3.05 -33.16 4.62
CA GLY A 50 3.53 -32.18 3.64
C GLY A 50 2.39 -31.44 2.93
N SER A 51 1.32 -32.16 2.54
CA SER A 51 0.14 -31.55 1.92
C SER A 51 -0.65 -30.66 2.90
N MET A 52 -0.76 -31.04 4.17
CA MET A 52 -1.36 -30.22 5.22
C MET A 52 -0.57 -28.93 5.45
N LEU A 53 0.77 -29.01 5.51
CA LEU A 53 1.64 -27.83 5.63
C LEU A 53 1.55 -26.93 4.38
N TYR A 54 1.47 -27.51 3.19
CA TYR A 54 1.29 -26.77 1.94
C TYR A 54 -0.07 -26.05 1.91
N LEU A 55 -1.16 -26.73 2.27
CA LEU A 55 -2.50 -26.12 2.38
C LEU A 55 -2.56 -25.03 3.47
N PHE A 56 -1.85 -25.21 4.59
CA PHE A 56 -1.73 -24.19 5.63
C PHE A 56 -0.90 -22.98 5.17
N SER A 57 0.11 -23.19 4.32
CA SER A 57 0.89 -22.11 3.71
C SER A 57 0.07 -21.34 2.68
N LEU A 58 -0.73 -22.04 1.86
CA LEU A 58 -1.62 -21.43 0.87
C LEU A 58 -2.73 -20.60 1.55
N SER A 59 -3.29 -21.12 2.66
CA SER A 59 -4.33 -20.42 3.42
C SER A 59 -3.81 -19.17 4.14
N ARG A 60 -2.53 -19.13 4.54
CA ARG A 60 -1.89 -17.91 5.04
C ARG A 60 -1.63 -16.87 3.94
N PHE A 61 -1.40 -17.29 2.70
CA PHE A 61 -1.24 -16.37 1.56
C PHE A 61 -2.58 -15.84 1.02
N GLN A 62 -3.71 -16.52 1.24
CA GLN A 62 -5.05 -16.05 0.84
C GLN A 62 -5.80 -15.25 1.91
N GLN A 63 -5.14 -14.87 3.01
CA GLN A 63 -5.69 -13.96 4.03
C GLN A 63 -5.46 -12.47 3.73
N ALA A 64 -5.33 -12.07 2.47
CA ALA A 64 -5.77 -10.72 2.07
C ALA A 64 -7.31 -10.76 2.01
N LYS A 65 -7.90 -10.65 3.21
CA LYS A 65 -9.30 -11.00 3.51
C LYS A 65 -10.24 -10.23 2.57
N PRO A 66 -11.31 -10.86 2.02
CA PRO A 66 -12.31 -10.16 1.19
C PRO A 66 -12.89 -8.90 1.84
N ILE A 67 -12.90 -8.84 3.17
CA ILE A 67 -13.25 -7.65 3.95
C ILE A 67 -12.25 -6.50 3.71
N GLN A 68 -10.93 -6.75 3.70
CA GLN A 68 -9.93 -5.73 3.36
C GLN A 68 -10.04 -5.28 1.91
N PHE A 69 -10.42 -6.18 0.99
CA PHE A 69 -10.70 -5.81 -0.40
C PHE A 69 -11.92 -4.89 -0.52
N ILE A 70 -13.03 -5.21 0.15
CA ILE A 70 -14.26 -4.39 0.16
C ILE A 70 -14.01 -3.04 0.85
N LEU A 71 -13.32 -3.03 2.00
CA LEU A 71 -12.93 -1.80 2.69
C LEU A 71 -12.01 -0.94 1.82
N ASN A 72 -11.02 -1.53 1.15
CA ASN A 72 -10.17 -0.80 0.21
C ASN A 72 -10.95 -0.25 -0.99
N LEU A 73 -11.96 -0.97 -1.48
CA LEU A 73 -12.80 -0.50 -2.59
C LEU A 73 -13.68 0.69 -2.17
N HIS A 74 -14.27 0.62 -0.99
CA HIS A 74 -15.07 1.70 -0.42
C HIS A 74 -14.20 2.93 -0.14
N SER A 75 -13.08 2.77 0.57
CA SER A 75 -12.15 3.87 0.85
C SER A 75 -11.55 4.47 -0.43
N ARG A 76 -11.30 3.65 -1.47
CA ARG A 76 -10.86 4.16 -2.77
C ARG A 76 -11.94 5.00 -3.45
N HIS A 77 -13.21 4.58 -3.37
CA HIS A 77 -14.32 5.36 -3.89
C HIS A 77 -14.48 6.70 -3.14
N GLU A 78 -14.41 6.66 -1.81
CA GLU A 78 -14.44 7.85 -0.94
C GLU A 78 -13.33 8.85 -1.29
N ILE A 79 -12.09 8.36 -1.51
CA ILE A 79 -10.97 9.19 -1.94
C ILE A 79 -11.28 9.81 -3.31
N PHE A 80 -11.75 9.02 -4.28
CA PHE A 80 -12.05 9.55 -5.62
C PHE A 80 -13.17 10.59 -5.61
N THR A 81 -14.23 10.39 -4.83
CA THR A 81 -15.32 11.35 -4.70
C THR A 81 -14.81 12.68 -4.16
N TYR A 82 -13.99 12.65 -3.10
CA TYR A 82 -13.33 13.85 -2.58
C TYR A 82 -12.46 14.52 -3.65
N LEU A 83 -11.53 13.77 -4.25
CA LEU A 83 -10.58 14.30 -5.22
C LEU A 83 -11.28 14.90 -6.44
N LYS A 84 -12.38 14.30 -6.90
CA LYS A 84 -13.19 14.82 -7.99
C LYS A 84 -13.74 16.22 -7.68
N ASN A 85 -14.28 16.39 -6.48
CA ASN A 85 -14.89 17.64 -6.06
C ASN A 85 -13.84 18.73 -5.79
N VAL A 86 -12.67 18.34 -5.29
CA VAL A 86 -11.57 19.25 -4.94
C VAL A 86 -10.71 19.65 -6.14
N GLN A 87 -10.71 18.88 -7.23
CA GLN A 87 -9.82 19.11 -8.37
C GLN A 87 -9.98 20.49 -9.01
N GLU A 88 -11.21 21.02 -9.09
CA GLU A 88 -11.45 22.37 -9.63
C GLU A 88 -10.86 23.45 -8.71
N ILE A 89 -11.04 23.28 -7.40
CA ILE A 89 -10.49 24.17 -6.37
C ILE A 89 -8.96 24.16 -6.40
N GLU A 90 -8.35 22.97 -6.53
CA GLU A 90 -6.90 22.81 -6.69
C GLU A 90 -6.38 23.54 -7.91
N ASN A 91 -7.02 23.39 -9.07
CA ASN A 91 -6.58 24.04 -10.30
C ASN A 91 -6.61 25.56 -10.15
N GLN A 92 -7.72 26.13 -9.66
CA GLN A 92 -7.85 27.57 -9.44
C GLN A 92 -6.82 28.09 -8.43
N PHE A 93 -6.60 27.35 -7.34
CA PHE A 93 -5.58 27.68 -6.34
C PHE A 93 -4.17 27.74 -6.95
N TYR A 94 -3.76 26.67 -7.64
CA TYR A 94 -2.42 26.59 -8.21
C TYR A 94 -2.19 27.58 -9.35
N ASP A 95 -3.23 27.98 -10.08
CA ASP A 95 -3.15 29.03 -11.08
C ASP A 95 -2.83 30.39 -10.45
N ILE A 96 -3.46 30.73 -9.31
CA ILE A 96 -3.15 31.95 -8.55
C ILE A 96 -1.70 31.94 -8.05
N VAL A 97 -1.27 30.82 -7.45
CA VAL A 97 0.12 30.67 -6.96
C VAL A 97 1.12 30.79 -8.11
N HIS A 98 0.81 30.21 -9.27
CA HIS A 98 1.65 30.28 -10.44
C HIS A 98 1.79 31.70 -10.97
N GLN A 99 0.69 32.46 -11.07
CA GLN A 99 0.71 33.87 -11.48
C GLN A 99 1.57 34.74 -10.55
N GLN A 100 1.45 34.54 -9.23
CA GLN A 100 2.30 35.24 -8.27
C GLN A 100 3.78 34.92 -8.49
N LYS A 101 4.12 33.65 -8.68
CA LYS A 101 5.51 33.21 -8.89
C LYS A 101 6.09 33.77 -10.19
N GLN A 102 5.31 33.77 -11.27
CA GLN A 102 5.71 34.35 -12.55
C GLN A 102 6.00 35.85 -12.42
N LEU A 103 5.10 36.62 -11.78
CA LEU A 103 5.32 38.05 -11.58
C LEU A 103 6.56 38.32 -10.72
N SER A 104 6.74 37.57 -9.64
CA SER A 104 7.88 37.72 -8.72
C SER A 104 9.23 37.35 -9.35
N ALA A 105 9.22 36.56 -10.43
CA ALA A 105 10.41 36.14 -11.17
C ALA A 105 10.70 36.99 -12.41
N SER A 106 9.83 37.94 -12.76
CA SER A 106 10.00 38.80 -13.93
C SER A 106 11.14 39.79 -13.72
N GLU A 107 11.96 40.02 -14.76
CA GLU A 107 13.04 41.02 -14.73
C GLU A 107 12.49 42.46 -14.60
N ASP A 108 11.27 42.70 -15.09
CA ASP A 108 10.56 43.99 -15.02
C ASP A 108 9.66 44.12 -13.77
N PHE A 109 10.02 43.44 -12.68
CA PHE A 109 9.21 43.38 -11.48
C PHE A 109 8.88 44.76 -10.90
N ASN A 110 7.59 45.09 -10.89
CA ASN A 110 7.04 46.27 -10.25
C ASN A 110 6.08 45.84 -9.13
N GLY A 111 6.32 46.32 -7.90
CA GLY A 111 5.45 46.04 -6.74
C GLY A 111 3.97 46.39 -6.95
N HIS A 112 3.64 47.36 -7.80
CA HIS A 112 2.25 47.68 -8.16
C HIS A 112 1.54 46.56 -8.91
N GLN A 113 2.24 45.82 -9.79
CA GLN A 113 1.64 44.67 -10.50
C GLN A 113 1.25 43.55 -9.53
N LEU A 114 2.09 43.31 -8.51
CA LEU A 114 1.74 42.36 -7.44
C LEU A 114 0.54 42.83 -6.63
N VAL A 115 0.47 44.11 -6.27
CA VAL A 115 -0.68 44.65 -5.52
C VAL A 115 -1.97 44.45 -6.30
N SER A 116 -1.97 44.75 -7.61
CA SER A 116 -3.13 44.51 -8.48
C SER A 116 -3.51 43.03 -8.62
N LEU A 117 -2.53 42.11 -8.61
CA LEU A 117 -2.81 40.67 -8.53
C LEU A 117 -3.48 40.34 -7.19
N TYR A 118 -2.90 40.80 -6.07
CA TYR A 118 -3.38 40.49 -4.72
C TYR A 118 -4.80 40.98 -4.45
N GLU A 119 -5.19 42.13 -5.02
CA GLU A 119 -6.56 42.64 -4.95
C GLU A 119 -7.62 41.69 -5.52
N LYS A 120 -7.25 40.90 -6.53
CA LYS A 120 -8.13 39.89 -7.14
C LYS A 120 -7.95 38.51 -6.50
N ALA A 121 -6.71 38.17 -6.18
CA ALA A 121 -6.35 36.84 -5.68
C ALA A 121 -6.84 36.61 -4.25
N ILE A 122 -6.76 37.61 -3.35
CA ILE A 122 -7.17 37.43 -1.95
C ILE A 122 -8.66 37.05 -1.83
N PRO A 123 -9.62 37.78 -2.45
CA PRO A 123 -11.03 37.38 -2.42
C PRO A 123 -11.28 36.03 -3.09
N ALA A 124 -10.54 35.71 -4.17
CA ALA A 124 -10.65 34.42 -4.83
C ALA A 124 -10.20 33.27 -3.91
N LEU A 125 -9.09 33.42 -3.18
CA LEU A 125 -8.62 32.44 -2.19
C LEU A 125 -9.62 32.27 -1.05
N GLU A 126 -10.23 33.36 -0.57
CA GLU A 126 -11.30 33.30 0.44
C GLU A 126 -12.52 32.52 -0.06
N GLN A 127 -12.91 32.74 -1.32
CA GLN A 127 -13.98 31.99 -1.96
C GLN A 127 -13.62 30.49 -2.11
N LEU A 128 -12.38 30.17 -2.51
CA LEU A 128 -11.90 28.79 -2.58
C LEU A 128 -11.94 28.08 -1.21
N MET A 129 -11.64 28.79 -0.11
CA MET A 129 -11.79 28.23 1.24
C MET A 129 -13.26 27.93 1.57
N ILE A 130 -14.19 28.80 1.18
CA ILE A 130 -15.63 28.58 1.36
C ILE A 130 -16.11 27.38 0.54
N ASP A 131 -15.65 27.25 -0.70
CA ASP A 131 -16.04 26.14 -1.58
C ASP A 131 -15.42 24.82 -1.13
N LEU A 132 -14.18 24.85 -0.63
CA LEU A 132 -13.56 23.70 0.02
C LEU A 132 -14.37 23.27 1.23
N ALA A 133 -14.83 24.20 2.07
CA ALA A 133 -15.63 23.89 3.26
C ALA A 133 -17.00 23.26 2.96
N LYS A 134 -17.53 23.44 1.74
CA LYS A 134 -18.75 22.77 1.27
C LYS A 134 -18.51 21.36 0.74
N THR A 135 -17.25 20.97 0.57
CA THR A 135 -16.92 19.65 0.03
C THR A 135 -17.10 18.58 1.11
N GLU A 136 -17.85 17.53 0.78
CA GLU A 136 -17.98 16.38 1.67
C GLU A 136 -16.63 15.69 1.89
N THR A 137 -16.33 15.36 3.14
CA THR A 137 -15.09 14.71 3.56
C THR A 137 -15.39 13.38 4.26
N ASN A 138 -14.35 12.59 4.47
CA ASN A 138 -14.41 11.31 5.17
C ASN A 138 -13.13 11.09 5.99
N PRO A 139 -13.12 10.15 6.95
CA PRO A 139 -11.95 9.91 7.80
C PRO A 139 -10.68 9.55 7.02
N THR A 140 -10.82 8.94 5.83
CA THR A 140 -9.69 8.54 4.99
C THR A 140 -8.95 9.73 4.39
N ILE A 141 -9.64 10.84 4.13
CA ILE A 141 -9.10 12.01 3.42
C ILE A 141 -9.06 13.29 4.27
N MET A 142 -9.52 13.21 5.52
CA MET A 142 -9.62 14.35 6.45
C MET A 142 -8.30 15.08 6.65
N GLU A 143 -7.20 14.34 6.79
CA GLU A 143 -5.87 14.94 6.92
C GLU A 143 -5.50 15.74 5.66
N ASN A 144 -5.79 15.19 4.47
CA ASN A 144 -5.53 15.88 3.22
C ASN A 144 -6.34 17.17 3.07
N TYR A 145 -7.62 17.09 3.45
CA TYR A 145 -8.52 18.24 3.48
C TYR A 145 -7.99 19.35 4.39
N HIS A 146 -7.56 19.02 5.60
CA HIS A 146 -6.97 20.01 6.51
C HIS A 146 -5.69 20.61 5.97
N LEU A 147 -4.80 19.79 5.41
CA LEU A 147 -3.56 20.28 4.81
C LEU A 147 -3.85 21.20 3.62
N PHE A 148 -4.82 20.88 2.76
CA PHE A 148 -5.17 21.76 1.65
C PHE A 148 -5.77 23.09 2.12
N SER A 149 -6.66 23.06 3.11
CA SER A 149 -7.23 24.27 3.70
C SER A 149 -6.14 25.20 4.27
N GLU A 150 -5.15 24.61 4.96
CA GLU A 150 -4.01 25.36 5.50
C GLU A 150 -3.06 25.88 4.42
N GLU A 151 -2.91 25.20 3.28
CA GLU A 151 -2.18 25.74 2.12
C GLU A 151 -2.84 27.00 1.58
N ILE A 152 -4.15 26.94 1.30
CA ILE A 152 -4.91 28.08 0.76
C ILE A 152 -4.81 29.26 1.73
N LYS A 153 -5.02 29.00 3.02
CA LYS A 153 -4.94 30.01 4.07
C LYS A 153 -3.55 30.63 4.19
N SER A 154 -2.49 29.82 4.19
CA SER A 154 -1.12 30.33 4.29
C SER A 154 -0.77 31.22 3.11
N MET A 155 -1.22 30.86 1.89
CA MET A 155 -1.02 31.71 0.73
C MET A 155 -1.84 33.01 0.81
N ARG A 156 -3.10 32.94 1.24
CA ARG A 156 -3.95 34.12 1.45
C ARG A 156 -3.30 35.10 2.43
N ASP A 157 -2.89 34.60 3.60
CA ASP A 157 -2.26 35.41 4.66
C ASP A 157 -0.93 36.01 4.17
N ALA A 158 -0.12 35.25 3.41
CA ALA A 158 1.10 35.75 2.78
C ALA A 158 0.82 36.90 1.80
N MET A 159 -0.22 36.78 0.95
CA MET A 159 -0.59 37.83 0.00
C MET A 159 -1.12 39.08 0.69
N VAL A 160 -1.90 38.93 1.77
CA VAL A 160 -2.38 40.06 2.58
C VAL A 160 -1.21 40.85 3.17
N GLU A 161 -0.29 40.16 3.84
CA GLU A 161 0.87 40.78 4.47
C GLU A 161 1.83 41.40 3.44
N ASN A 162 2.05 40.72 2.30
CA ASN A 162 2.85 41.29 1.21
C ASN A 162 2.19 42.53 0.60
N LYS A 163 0.88 42.50 0.36
CA LYS A 163 0.14 43.67 -0.15
C LYS A 163 0.33 44.86 0.79
N PHE A 164 0.09 44.66 2.08
CA PHE A 164 0.26 45.71 3.09
C PHE A 164 1.71 46.21 3.17
N GLY A 165 2.69 45.30 3.16
CA GLY A 165 4.12 45.63 3.19
C GLY A 165 4.61 46.38 1.94
N ILE A 166 3.94 46.22 0.79
CA ILE A 166 4.21 47.01 -0.42
C ILE A 166 3.54 48.38 -0.30
N GLU A 167 2.24 48.43 -0.01
CA GLU A 167 1.46 49.68 0.04
C GLU A 167 1.90 50.65 1.15
N LYS A 168 2.30 50.11 2.30
CA LYS A 168 2.71 50.90 3.48
C LYS A 168 4.23 51.00 3.65
N ASN A 169 4.99 50.34 2.78
CA ASN A 169 6.43 50.17 2.93
C ASN A 169 6.83 49.63 4.32
N ASP A 170 6.03 48.71 4.88
CA ASP A 170 6.23 48.14 6.21
C ASP A 170 7.12 46.87 6.16
N PRO A 171 8.35 46.89 6.68
CA PRO A 171 9.23 45.73 6.71
C PRO A 171 8.72 44.60 7.61
N ILE A 172 7.94 44.91 8.67
CA ILE A 172 7.42 43.90 9.60
C ILE A 172 6.38 43.02 8.89
N SER A 173 5.49 43.61 8.10
CA SER A 173 4.57 42.84 7.25
C SER A 173 5.29 42.00 6.21
N ARG A 174 6.39 42.48 5.61
CA ARG A 174 7.19 41.63 4.69
C ARG A 174 7.81 40.43 5.40
N GLU A 175 8.31 40.60 6.62
CA GLU A 175 8.82 39.49 7.43
C GLU A 175 7.72 38.47 7.76
N ARG A 176 6.53 38.96 8.17
CA ARG A 176 5.36 38.09 8.42
C ARG A 176 4.94 37.33 7.18
N ALA A 177 4.90 37.99 6.02
CA ALA A 177 4.60 37.34 4.75
C ALA A 177 5.59 36.19 4.46
N GLY A 178 6.88 36.38 4.72
CA GLY A 178 7.89 35.33 4.63
C GLY A 178 7.55 34.10 5.48
N LYS A 179 7.13 34.29 6.72
CA LYS A 179 6.71 33.19 7.61
C LYS A 179 5.51 32.41 7.06
N TYR A 180 4.55 33.09 6.43
CA TYR A 180 3.41 32.44 5.79
C TYR A 180 3.80 31.68 4.52
N ILE A 181 4.78 32.16 3.75
CA ILE A 181 5.34 31.43 2.60
C ILE A 181 6.08 30.16 3.07
N ASP A 182 6.86 30.24 4.14
CA ASP A 182 7.54 29.07 4.72
C ASP A 182 6.52 28.03 5.20
N ARG A 183 5.43 28.50 5.84
CA ARG A 183 4.32 27.64 6.25
C ARG A 183 3.64 26.99 5.06
N TYR A 184 3.35 27.75 4.01
CA TYR A 184 2.81 27.21 2.75
C TYR A 184 3.70 26.09 2.21
N ALA A 185 5.01 26.32 2.07
CA ALA A 185 5.94 25.32 1.56
C ALA A 185 5.97 24.03 2.41
N LEU A 186 5.93 24.17 3.75
CA LEU A 186 5.87 23.04 4.66
C LEU A 186 4.58 22.24 4.50
N VAL A 187 3.43 22.91 4.52
CA VAL A 187 2.11 22.27 4.44
C VAL A 187 1.91 21.61 3.06
N SER A 188 2.31 22.26 1.97
CA SER A 188 2.26 21.66 0.63
C SER A 188 3.09 20.38 0.54
N ARG A 189 4.28 20.34 1.16
CA ARG A 189 5.10 19.12 1.23
C ARG A 189 4.38 18.01 2.00
N LEU A 190 3.83 18.32 3.18
CA LEU A 190 3.12 17.35 4.00
C LEU A 190 1.89 16.79 3.29
N ARG A 191 1.10 17.66 2.63
CA ARG A 191 -0.05 17.23 1.84
C ARG A 191 0.35 16.29 0.72
N ARG A 192 1.43 16.62 0.01
CA ARG A 192 1.97 15.79 -1.07
C ARG A 192 2.36 14.40 -0.57
N GLU A 193 3.06 14.32 0.56
CA GLU A 193 3.45 13.06 1.19
C GLU A 193 2.25 12.25 1.67
N ASN A 194 1.24 12.92 2.23
CA ASN A 194 -0.03 12.31 2.62
C ASN A 194 -0.79 11.74 1.41
N LEU A 195 -0.93 12.49 0.31
CA LEU A 195 -1.54 12.01 -0.94
C LEU A 195 -0.81 10.79 -1.50
N LYS A 196 0.52 10.83 -1.58
CA LYS A 196 1.32 9.67 -2.03
C LYS A 196 1.04 8.44 -1.20
N THR A 197 1.07 8.59 0.12
CA THR A 197 0.79 7.49 1.06
C THR A 197 -0.61 6.91 0.85
N LEU A 198 -1.61 7.77 0.64
CA LEU A 198 -2.97 7.33 0.31
C LEU A 198 -3.02 6.62 -1.05
N PHE A 199 -2.41 7.19 -2.07
CA PHE A 199 -2.45 6.65 -3.43
C PHE A 199 -1.72 5.31 -3.53
N ASP A 200 -0.57 5.18 -2.88
CA ASP A 200 0.18 3.92 -2.79
C ASP A 200 -0.63 2.86 -2.01
N ARG A 201 -1.24 3.24 -0.89
CA ARG A 201 -2.07 2.34 -0.07
C ARG A 201 -3.29 1.79 -0.84
N TYR A 202 -3.95 2.62 -1.63
CA TYR A 202 -5.18 2.26 -2.34
C TYR A 202 -4.98 1.97 -3.84
N ASN A 203 -3.71 1.86 -4.29
CA ASN A 203 -3.33 1.58 -5.67
C ASN A 203 -4.00 2.54 -6.68
N ILE A 204 -3.93 3.83 -6.38
CA ILE A 204 -4.38 4.93 -7.24
C ILE A 204 -3.19 5.45 -8.03
N SER A 205 -3.31 5.56 -9.35
CA SER A 205 -2.23 6.09 -10.20
C SER A 205 -2.14 7.61 -10.12
N TYR A 206 -0.92 8.13 -9.98
CA TYR A 206 -0.62 9.55 -9.92
C TYR A 206 0.71 9.90 -10.61
N ILE A 207 0.90 11.19 -10.89
CA ILE A 207 2.14 11.78 -11.40
C ILE A 207 2.57 12.84 -10.39
N ASP A 208 3.76 12.67 -9.81
CA ASP A 208 4.38 13.68 -8.97
C ASP A 208 5.09 14.73 -9.84
N MET A 209 4.69 15.99 -9.73
CA MET A 209 5.32 17.13 -10.42
C MET A 209 6.27 17.92 -9.53
N GLY A 210 6.49 17.49 -8.28
CA GLY A 210 7.30 18.20 -7.31
C GLY A 210 6.47 19.23 -6.53
N ASP A 211 5.89 20.21 -7.21
CA ASP A 211 5.05 21.25 -6.59
C ASP A 211 3.59 20.83 -6.38
N LYS A 212 3.11 19.85 -7.15
CA LYS A 212 1.78 19.25 -7.03
C LYS A 212 1.76 17.79 -7.45
N ILE A 213 0.70 17.08 -7.07
CA ILE A 213 0.41 15.74 -7.58
C ILE A 213 -0.75 15.84 -8.56
N LYS A 214 -0.54 15.36 -9.78
CA LYS A 214 -1.61 15.14 -10.75
C LYS A 214 -2.13 13.72 -10.62
N TYR A 215 -3.43 13.58 -10.55
CA TYR A 215 -4.11 12.30 -10.52
C TYR A 215 -5.25 12.30 -11.53
N LYS A 216 -5.61 11.13 -12.04
CA LYS A 216 -6.79 10.96 -12.87
C LYS A 216 -7.87 10.31 -12.04
N VAL A 217 -8.92 11.06 -11.75
CA VAL A 217 -10.17 10.48 -11.26
C VAL A 217 -10.84 9.82 -12.47
N LYS A 218 -11.17 8.53 -12.37
CA LYS A 218 -11.92 7.78 -13.38
C LYS A 218 -13.36 7.62 -12.94
#